data_AF-A0A532BYC5-F1
#
_entry.id   AF-A0A532BYC5-F1
#
_cell.length_a   1.000
_cell.length_b   1.000
_cell.length_c   1.000
_cell.angle_alpha   90.00
_cell.angle_beta   90.00
_cell.angle_gamma   90.00
#
_symmetry.space_group_name_H-M   'P 1'
#
loop_
_entity.id
_entity.type
_entity.pdbx_description
1 polymer ?
#
loop_
_entity_poly.entity_id
_entity_poly.type
_entity_poly.pdbx_seq_one_letter_code
_entity_poly.pdbx_strand_id
1 'polypeptide(L)'
;MGPRLANSVKLTFDPSFTNLKMQYIDGCNSPHELNVGEEVESIMIDAASQNFTAVTITGGVPAQIPPDKEIMVTLQRSDLKLWADNVYDRVPADITLETLLTFKDTTGKELGRQTLSIAHNQRLILEPSNRRCDYGNIQEFVHDAGIALSTQFIRAVRTQLAATSGPTPASMERAPTQSAPPMATMQAKGTLSAISFKATVLDENSDLVFEGGERIRVRIDLMNGGEQELLGATATLTGTASLLAQFPTTSLAIGRLHPGQSRSIEFAATLPQSVQQQKAEIHVTISDSGTTRIPPPVQTLALSIHPSNIKTDDVDHIPAMTTGFQQPHTYLLSIGIGSYRDQQILSRKFASLDAAIVSSYFQSLGGVPASNIRLLQDWKAIRSDIDEALLDWLPPHMNRDAVVIVYFAGLASVSSTGETFLVPYDGTATTASRSYPLKNLETALARLKAKQTVFLFDGVVSRMGPDNKTKTILPQWNPTGGSTLHVIGLSGIGQGLEDDQHRHGLFTYYLLRALRGEADTNRDGDVTLGETVAYLSQKVRWASKTYMNQEQRPFAVPAISPIDPSAALILTKVAAIQGTEAH
;
A
#
# COMPACT_ATOMS: atom_id res chain seq x y z
N MET A 1 -6.41 -9.74 -15.33
CA MET A 1 -7.63 -10.35 -15.92
C MET A 1 -7.51 -10.22 -17.44
N GLY A 2 -7.62 -11.29 -18.22
CA GLY A 2 -7.42 -11.26 -19.68
C GLY A 2 -8.55 -10.55 -20.44
N PRO A 3 -8.62 -10.64 -21.79
CA PRO A 3 -9.64 -9.95 -22.59
C PRO A 3 -11.07 -10.34 -22.16
N ARG A 4 -12.05 -9.46 -22.45
CA ARG A 4 -13.47 -9.71 -22.20
C ARG A 4 -13.92 -10.98 -22.91
N LEU A 5 -14.70 -11.79 -22.21
CA LEU A 5 -15.34 -12.98 -22.75
C LEU A 5 -16.46 -12.56 -23.70
N ALA A 6 -16.49 -13.16 -24.89
CA ALA A 6 -17.50 -12.91 -25.91
C ALA A 6 -18.92 -13.38 -25.49
N ASN A 7 -19.02 -14.17 -24.42
CA ASN A 7 -20.28 -14.69 -23.90
C ASN A 7 -21.10 -13.63 -23.17
N SER A 8 -22.43 -13.75 -23.29
CA SER A 8 -23.41 -13.08 -22.46
C SER A 8 -23.93 -14.03 -21.38
N VAL A 9 -24.08 -13.60 -20.13
CA VAL A 9 -24.42 -14.49 -19.02
C VAL A 9 -25.56 -13.96 -18.16
N LYS A 10 -26.42 -14.87 -17.70
CA LYS A 10 -27.39 -14.61 -16.63
C LYS A 10 -26.79 -15.03 -15.29
N LEU A 11 -26.67 -14.12 -14.34
CA LEU A 11 -26.25 -14.43 -12.97
C LEU A 11 -27.48 -14.54 -12.07
N THR A 12 -27.53 -15.63 -11.30
CA THR A 12 -28.57 -15.90 -10.32
C THR A 12 -27.89 -16.23 -8.99
N PHE A 13 -28.14 -15.43 -7.97
CA PHE A 13 -27.67 -15.68 -6.61
C PHE A 13 -28.78 -16.36 -5.82
N ASP A 14 -28.45 -17.47 -5.17
CA ASP A 14 -29.37 -18.13 -4.27
C ASP A 14 -29.57 -17.28 -2.99
N PRO A 15 -30.78 -17.23 -2.39
CA PRO A 15 -31.01 -16.47 -1.16
C PRO A 15 -30.08 -16.87 0.00
N SER A 16 -29.56 -18.11 0.03
CA SER A 16 -28.54 -18.53 1.00
C SER A 16 -27.22 -17.77 0.87
N PHE A 17 -26.92 -17.26 -0.32
CA PHE A 17 -25.76 -16.44 -0.60
C PHE A 17 -26.07 -14.96 -0.34
N THR A 18 -27.10 -14.41 -0.99
CA THR A 18 -27.47 -12.98 -0.89
C THR A 18 -27.77 -12.55 0.54
N ASN A 19 -28.49 -13.38 1.31
CA ASN A 19 -28.88 -13.07 2.68
C ASN A 19 -27.84 -13.51 3.71
N LEU A 20 -26.61 -13.86 3.30
CA LEU A 20 -25.57 -14.29 4.22
C LEU A 20 -25.21 -13.16 5.19
N LYS A 21 -25.50 -13.41 6.46
CA LYS A 21 -25.08 -12.57 7.57
C LYS A 21 -24.20 -13.34 8.52
N MET A 22 -23.10 -12.74 8.94
CA MET A 22 -22.15 -13.35 9.86
C MET A 22 -22.18 -12.61 11.19
N GLN A 23 -22.15 -13.36 12.29
CA GLN A 23 -22.09 -12.79 13.62
C GLN A 23 -20.63 -12.70 14.07
N TYR A 24 -20.31 -11.61 14.76
CA TYR A 24 -19.02 -11.45 15.43
C TYR A 24 -19.22 -10.77 16.79
N ILE A 25 -18.22 -10.89 17.65
CA ILE A 25 -18.19 -10.22 18.95
C ILE A 25 -17.15 -9.11 18.89
N ASP A 26 -17.53 -7.89 19.26
CA ASP A 26 -16.65 -6.72 19.24
C ASP A 26 -15.66 -6.70 20.42
N GLY A 27 -14.79 -5.69 20.46
CA GLY A 27 -13.80 -5.53 21.53
C GLY A 27 -14.39 -5.33 22.93
N CYS A 28 -15.69 -5.06 23.04
CA CYS A 28 -16.44 -4.86 24.27
C CYS A 28 -17.36 -6.03 24.62
N ASN A 29 -17.18 -7.16 23.95
CA ASN A 29 -17.96 -8.38 24.14
C ASN A 29 -19.45 -8.21 23.77
N SER A 30 -19.76 -7.29 22.86
CA SER A 30 -21.09 -7.10 22.29
C SER A 30 -21.23 -7.88 20.97
N PRO A 31 -22.32 -8.62 20.76
CA PRO A 31 -22.58 -9.29 19.50
C PRO A 31 -23.03 -8.29 18.43
N HIS A 32 -22.52 -8.47 17.21
CA HIS A 32 -22.86 -7.69 16.02
C HIS A 32 -23.12 -8.61 14.83
N GLU A 33 -23.81 -8.06 13.83
CA GLU A 33 -24.17 -8.76 12.61
C GLU A 33 -23.60 -8.03 11.39
N LEU A 34 -22.97 -8.79 10.49
CA LEU A 34 -22.26 -8.29 9.32
C LEU A 34 -22.95 -8.80 8.05
N ASN A 35 -23.38 -7.88 7.18
CA ASN A 35 -23.99 -8.21 5.89
C ASN A 35 -22.89 -8.60 4.89
N VAL A 36 -22.60 -9.89 4.77
CA VAL A 36 -21.54 -10.40 3.88
C VAL A 36 -22.10 -10.72 2.49
N GLY A 37 -23.31 -11.27 2.41
CA GLY A 37 -23.92 -11.72 1.17
C GLY A 37 -24.13 -10.61 0.15
N GLU A 38 -24.75 -9.51 0.56
CA GLU A 38 -25.07 -8.36 -0.31
C GLU A 38 -23.80 -7.68 -0.85
N GLU A 39 -22.79 -7.46 0.01
CA GLU A 39 -21.52 -6.84 -0.38
C GLU A 39 -20.77 -7.72 -1.38
N VAL A 40 -20.63 -9.02 -1.09
CA VAL A 40 -19.90 -9.95 -1.97
C VAL A 40 -20.66 -10.19 -3.29
N GLU A 41 -21.99 -10.25 -3.27
CA GLU A 41 -22.81 -10.33 -4.48
C GLU A 41 -22.57 -9.12 -5.39
N SER A 42 -22.57 -7.91 -4.83
CA SER A 42 -22.30 -6.67 -5.56
C SER A 42 -20.92 -6.71 -6.25
N ILE A 43 -19.88 -7.13 -5.52
CA ILE A 43 -18.50 -7.25 -6.06
C ILE A 43 -18.43 -8.31 -7.18
N MET A 44 -19.15 -9.42 -7.02
CA MET A 44 -19.20 -10.48 -8.05
C MET A 44 -19.91 -10.01 -9.32
N ILE A 45 -20.98 -9.22 -9.19
CA ILE A 45 -21.70 -8.59 -10.31
C ILE A 45 -20.79 -7.62 -11.05
N ASP A 46 -20.06 -6.78 -10.33
CA ASP A 46 -19.11 -5.83 -10.91
C ASP A 46 -17.98 -6.55 -11.66
N ALA A 47 -17.41 -7.59 -11.04
CA ALA A 47 -16.38 -8.41 -11.65
C ALA A 47 -16.90 -9.08 -12.94
N ALA A 48 -18.13 -9.60 -12.93
CA ALA A 48 -18.74 -10.15 -14.13
C ALA A 48 -18.95 -9.08 -15.22
N SER A 49 -19.50 -7.92 -14.87
CA SER A 49 -19.77 -6.82 -15.81
C SER A 49 -18.50 -6.30 -16.50
N GLN A 50 -17.36 -6.38 -15.82
CA GLN A 50 -16.07 -6.03 -16.40
C GLN A 50 -15.51 -7.11 -17.35
N ASN A 51 -15.91 -8.37 -17.15
CA ASN A 51 -15.31 -9.54 -17.81
C ASN A 51 -16.18 -10.18 -18.91
N PHE A 52 -17.50 -9.97 -18.92
CA PHE A 52 -18.41 -10.47 -19.96
C PHE A 52 -18.81 -9.36 -20.95
N THR A 53 -19.37 -9.77 -22.09
CA THR A 53 -19.92 -8.82 -23.07
C THR A 53 -21.27 -8.27 -22.62
N ALA A 54 -22.09 -9.11 -21.96
CA ALA A 54 -23.32 -8.68 -21.29
C ALA A 54 -23.60 -9.56 -20.06
N VAL A 55 -24.16 -8.95 -19.02
CA VAL A 55 -24.57 -9.61 -17.77
C VAL A 55 -26.02 -9.25 -17.47
N THR A 56 -26.86 -10.25 -17.22
CA THR A 56 -28.25 -10.09 -16.78
C THR A 56 -28.39 -10.65 -15.38
N ILE A 57 -28.99 -9.90 -14.45
CA ILE A 57 -29.19 -10.35 -13.06
C ILE A 57 -30.67 -10.71 -12.89
N THR A 58 -30.98 -11.82 -12.22
CA THR A 58 -32.37 -12.18 -11.89
C THR A 58 -33.00 -11.13 -10.99
N GLY A 59 -34.10 -10.50 -11.44
CA GLY A 59 -34.79 -9.42 -10.72
C GLY A 59 -34.31 -7.99 -11.06
N GLY A 60 -33.30 -7.83 -11.92
CA GLY A 60 -32.79 -6.54 -12.39
C GLY A 60 -33.40 -6.05 -13.72
N VAL A 61 -32.88 -4.93 -14.24
CA VAL A 61 -33.28 -4.38 -15.55
C VAL A 61 -32.89 -5.38 -16.66
N PRO A 62 -33.81 -5.76 -17.57
CA PRO A 62 -33.51 -6.73 -18.61
C PRO A 62 -32.42 -6.21 -19.56
N ALA A 63 -31.39 -7.03 -19.80
CA ALA A 63 -30.31 -6.70 -20.73
C ALA A 63 -30.79 -6.66 -22.19
N GLN A 64 -30.20 -5.79 -23.01
CA GLN A 64 -30.49 -5.68 -24.45
C GLN A 64 -30.01 -6.89 -25.28
N ILE A 65 -29.15 -7.73 -24.71
CA ILE A 65 -28.58 -8.93 -25.34
C ILE A 65 -29.06 -10.16 -24.56
N PRO A 66 -29.66 -11.18 -25.21
CA PRO A 66 -30.10 -12.39 -24.53
C PRO A 66 -28.89 -13.18 -23.97
N PRO A 67 -28.97 -13.72 -22.75
CA PRO A 67 -27.88 -14.46 -22.14
C PRO A 67 -27.68 -15.83 -22.80
N ASP A 68 -26.43 -16.23 -23.04
CA ASP A 68 -26.05 -17.51 -23.63
C ASP A 68 -26.05 -18.66 -22.60
N LYS A 69 -25.76 -18.33 -21.34
CA LYS A 69 -25.64 -19.28 -20.23
C LYS A 69 -26.15 -18.66 -18.94
N GLU A 70 -26.60 -19.48 -18.01
CA GLU A 70 -26.91 -19.07 -16.64
C GLU A 70 -25.85 -19.62 -15.68
N ILE A 71 -25.39 -18.79 -14.74
CA ILE A 71 -24.54 -19.20 -13.63
C ILE A 71 -25.30 -18.95 -12.34
N MET A 72 -25.62 -20.03 -11.65
CA MET A 72 -26.25 -20.00 -10.34
C MET A 72 -25.18 -20.10 -9.26
N VAL A 73 -25.13 -19.13 -8.36
CA VAL A 73 -24.18 -19.05 -7.24
C VAL A 73 -24.91 -19.44 -5.96
N THR A 74 -24.44 -20.48 -5.28
CA THR A 74 -25.04 -20.96 -4.03
C THR A 74 -23.98 -21.05 -2.94
N LEU A 75 -24.30 -20.60 -1.72
CA LEU A 75 -23.41 -20.74 -0.59
C LEU A 75 -23.42 -22.20 -0.09
N GLN A 76 -22.25 -22.81 0.09
CA GLN A 76 -22.13 -24.14 0.70
C GLN A 76 -21.73 -24.05 2.16
N ARG A 77 -20.67 -23.28 2.45
CA ARG A 77 -20.16 -23.09 3.82
C ARG A 77 -19.62 -21.69 3.99
N SER A 78 -19.65 -21.23 5.23
CA SER A 78 -19.12 -19.94 5.60
C SER A 78 -18.69 -19.97 7.07
N ASP A 79 -17.53 -19.38 7.39
CA ASP A 79 -17.01 -19.30 8.76
C ASP A 79 -16.38 -17.92 8.95
N LEU A 80 -16.60 -17.33 10.13
CA LEU A 80 -15.95 -16.10 10.57
C LEU A 80 -15.40 -16.34 11.97
N LYS A 81 -14.08 -16.20 12.13
CA LYS A 81 -13.41 -16.37 13.41
C LYS A 81 -12.61 -15.13 13.73
N LEU A 82 -12.92 -14.53 14.87
CA LEU A 82 -12.11 -13.51 15.49
C LEU A 82 -11.55 -14.11 16.78
N TRP A 83 -10.26 -13.96 17.02
CA TRP A 83 -9.65 -14.39 18.27
C TRP A 83 -8.88 -13.26 18.92
N ALA A 84 -9.13 -13.04 20.21
CA ALA A 84 -8.36 -12.10 20.99
C ALA A 84 -6.95 -12.68 21.21
N ASP A 85 -5.94 -12.09 20.57
CA ASP A 85 -4.54 -12.45 20.74
C ASP A 85 -3.79 -11.42 21.59
N ASN A 86 -4.42 -10.79 22.58
CA ASN A 86 -3.81 -9.82 23.51
C ASN A 86 -2.95 -8.71 22.86
N VAL A 87 -3.10 -8.45 21.54
CA VAL A 87 -2.49 -7.34 20.82
C VAL A 87 -3.46 -6.16 20.89
N TYR A 88 -3.06 -5.09 21.58
CA TYR A 88 -3.95 -4.09 22.23
C TYR A 88 -4.75 -3.14 21.31
N ASP A 89 -4.78 -3.40 20.02
CA ASP A 89 -5.54 -2.63 19.04
C ASP A 89 -5.91 -3.41 17.77
N ARG A 90 -5.54 -4.70 17.68
CA ARG A 90 -5.84 -5.50 16.51
C ARG A 90 -6.26 -6.91 16.87
N VAL A 91 -7.33 -7.36 16.24
CA VAL A 91 -7.89 -8.71 16.43
C VAL A 91 -7.72 -9.46 15.11
N PRO A 92 -6.92 -10.53 15.08
CA PRO A 92 -6.90 -11.42 13.93
C PRO A 92 -8.30 -11.92 13.60
N ALA A 93 -8.62 -11.89 12.31
CA ALA A 93 -9.86 -12.37 11.77
C ALA A 93 -9.60 -13.27 10.56
N ASP A 94 -10.27 -14.41 10.55
CA ASP A 94 -10.37 -15.30 9.40
C ASP A 94 -11.81 -15.33 8.92
N ILE A 95 -11.98 -15.18 7.61
CA ILE A 95 -13.25 -15.42 6.93
C ILE A 95 -13.03 -16.51 5.87
N THR A 96 -13.91 -17.50 5.85
CA THR A 96 -13.97 -18.50 4.80
C THR A 96 -15.32 -18.48 4.12
N LEU A 97 -15.31 -18.53 2.79
CA LEU A 97 -16.51 -18.63 1.96
C LEU A 97 -16.32 -19.77 0.98
N GLU A 98 -17.22 -20.73 1.02
CA GLU A 98 -17.28 -21.85 0.08
C GLU A 98 -18.57 -21.74 -0.73
N THR A 99 -18.45 -21.59 -2.05
CA THR A 99 -19.59 -21.42 -2.95
C THR A 99 -19.59 -22.47 -4.05
N LEU A 100 -20.79 -22.88 -4.45
CA LEU A 100 -21.00 -23.76 -5.60
C LEU A 100 -21.50 -22.93 -6.77
N LEU A 101 -20.75 -22.95 -7.87
CA LEU A 101 -21.20 -22.46 -9.16
C LEU A 101 -21.88 -23.60 -9.91
N THR A 102 -23.12 -23.38 -10.35
CA THR A 102 -23.82 -24.29 -11.25
C THR A 102 -24.04 -23.60 -12.59
N PHE A 103 -23.46 -24.15 -13.65
CA PHE A 103 -23.58 -23.63 -15.01
C PHE A 103 -24.77 -24.29 -15.70
N LYS A 104 -25.64 -23.52 -16.33
CA LYS A 104 -26.78 -24.00 -17.10
C LYS A 104 -26.83 -23.40 -18.50
N ASP A 105 -27.38 -24.14 -19.45
CA ASP A 105 -27.73 -23.60 -20.77
C ASP A 105 -29.05 -22.81 -20.74
N THR A 106 -29.44 -22.25 -21.88
CA THR A 106 -30.67 -21.47 -22.06
C THR A 106 -31.96 -22.28 -21.84
N THR A 107 -31.88 -23.61 -21.84
CA THR A 107 -33.00 -24.51 -21.53
C THR A 107 -33.07 -24.90 -20.05
N GLY A 108 -32.10 -24.45 -19.25
CA GLY A 108 -31.97 -24.76 -17.82
C GLY A 108 -31.25 -26.08 -17.54
N LYS A 109 -30.70 -26.76 -18.56
CA LYS A 109 -29.94 -27.99 -18.39
C LYS A 109 -28.56 -27.67 -17.82
N GLU A 110 -28.16 -28.42 -16.79
CA GLU A 110 -26.87 -28.26 -16.13
C GLU A 110 -25.71 -28.69 -17.05
N LEU A 111 -24.75 -27.80 -17.22
CA LEU A 111 -23.52 -27.97 -18.00
C LEU A 111 -22.32 -28.39 -17.13
N GLY A 112 -22.40 -28.14 -15.82
CA GLY A 112 -21.38 -28.52 -14.86
C GLY A 112 -21.47 -27.76 -13.55
N ARG A 113 -20.71 -28.22 -12.56
CA ARG A 113 -20.58 -27.59 -11.25
C ARG A 113 -19.13 -27.37 -10.89
N GLN A 114 -18.86 -26.28 -10.20
CA GLN A 114 -17.54 -25.99 -9.66
C GLN A 114 -17.65 -25.37 -8.28
N THR A 115 -16.97 -25.94 -7.30
CA THR A 115 -16.84 -25.36 -5.97
C THR A 115 -15.67 -24.39 -5.94
N LEU A 116 -15.90 -23.23 -5.33
CA LEU A 116 -14.89 -22.23 -5.00
C LEU A 116 -14.74 -22.18 -3.49
N SER A 117 -13.52 -22.01 -3.01
CA SER A 117 -13.25 -21.83 -1.59
C SER A 117 -12.16 -20.78 -1.43
N ILE A 118 -12.46 -19.77 -0.63
CA ILE A 118 -11.50 -18.76 -0.20
C ILE A 118 -11.37 -18.82 1.32
N ALA A 119 -10.14 -18.58 1.77
CA ALA A 119 -9.83 -18.20 3.14
C ALA A 119 -9.10 -16.86 3.05
N HIS A 120 -9.59 -15.86 3.78
CA HIS A 120 -8.98 -14.56 3.86
C HIS A 120 -8.70 -14.24 5.32
N ASN A 121 -7.45 -13.91 5.61
CA ASN A 121 -6.96 -13.63 6.95
C ASN A 121 -6.44 -12.19 7.01
N GLN A 122 -6.92 -11.41 7.97
CA GLN A 122 -6.50 -10.03 8.18
C GLN A 122 -6.51 -9.70 9.67
N ARG A 123 -5.90 -8.59 10.07
CA ARG A 123 -6.01 -8.04 11.42
C ARG A 123 -6.97 -6.86 11.43
N LEU A 124 -8.08 -7.01 12.14
CA LEU A 124 -9.06 -5.96 12.34
C LEU A 124 -8.56 -4.93 13.35
N ILE A 125 -8.74 -3.64 13.08
CA ILE A 125 -8.25 -2.51 13.88
C ILE A 125 -9.36 -2.06 14.82
N LEU A 126 -9.10 -2.03 16.12
CA LEU A 126 -10.00 -1.42 17.11
C LEU A 126 -9.97 0.10 16.97
N GLU A 127 -11.11 0.73 16.71
CA GLU A 127 -11.21 2.18 16.57
C GLU A 127 -10.87 2.90 17.88
N PRO A 128 -10.18 4.06 17.82
CA PRO A 128 -9.88 4.89 18.98
C PRO A 128 -11.12 5.72 19.38
N SER A 129 -12.26 5.07 19.60
CA SER A 129 -13.40 5.69 20.30
C SER A 129 -13.16 5.61 21.82
N ASN A 130 -13.89 6.43 22.61
CA ASN A 130 -13.76 6.45 24.09
C ASN A 130 -13.93 5.08 24.77
N ARG A 131 -14.41 4.05 24.05
CA ARG A 131 -14.64 2.69 24.57
C ARG A 131 -13.94 1.57 23.78
N ARG A 132 -13.24 1.86 22.66
CA ARG A 132 -12.49 0.90 21.81
C ARG A 132 -13.24 -0.43 21.54
N CYS A 133 -14.50 -0.35 21.14
CA CYS A 133 -15.30 -1.55 20.87
C CYS A 133 -15.25 -1.97 19.40
N ASP A 134 -15.33 -1.01 18.47
CA ASP A 134 -15.59 -1.28 17.06
C ASP A 134 -14.34 -1.63 16.26
N TYR A 135 -14.49 -2.53 15.28
CA TYR A 135 -13.44 -2.89 14.33
C TYR A 135 -13.53 -2.01 13.07
N GLY A 136 -12.70 -0.97 12.98
CA GLY A 136 -12.81 0.10 11.97
C GLY A 136 -12.61 -0.35 10.52
N ASN A 137 -11.96 -1.49 10.28
CA ASN A 137 -11.76 -2.07 8.95
C ASN A 137 -12.56 -3.38 8.72
N ILE A 138 -13.58 -3.69 9.51
CA ILE A 138 -14.35 -4.93 9.33
C ILE A 138 -15.15 -4.98 8.01
N GLN A 139 -15.58 -3.83 7.50
CA GLN A 139 -16.24 -3.74 6.19
C GLN A 139 -15.23 -3.95 5.05
N GLU A 140 -14.02 -3.41 5.19
CA GLU A 140 -12.91 -3.60 4.23
C GLU A 140 -12.48 -5.08 4.18
N PHE A 141 -12.41 -5.73 5.35
CA PHE A 141 -12.13 -7.16 5.44
C PHE A 141 -13.12 -8.03 4.65
N VAL A 142 -14.42 -7.71 4.71
CA VAL A 142 -15.45 -8.39 3.90
C VAL A 142 -15.29 -8.07 2.42
N HIS A 143 -15.02 -6.81 2.09
CA HIS A 143 -14.81 -6.36 0.72
C HIS A 143 -13.63 -7.10 0.06
N ASP A 144 -12.50 -7.22 0.75
CA ASP A 144 -11.30 -7.93 0.27
C ASP A 144 -11.55 -9.44 0.09
N ALA A 145 -12.29 -10.06 1.00
CA ALA A 145 -12.75 -11.44 0.84
C ALA A 145 -13.67 -11.60 -0.40
N GLY A 146 -14.52 -10.60 -0.66
CA GLY A 146 -15.35 -10.53 -1.86
C GLY A 146 -14.55 -10.39 -3.15
N ILE A 147 -13.49 -9.59 -3.17
CA ILE A 147 -12.55 -9.48 -4.30
C ILE A 147 -11.85 -10.82 -4.55
N ALA A 148 -11.40 -11.50 -3.49
CA ALA A 148 -10.74 -12.80 -3.58
C ALA A 148 -11.67 -13.86 -4.19
N LEU A 149 -12.92 -13.92 -3.71
CA LEU A 149 -13.93 -14.84 -4.24
C LEU A 149 -14.28 -14.52 -5.69
N SER A 150 -14.49 -13.25 -6.02
CA SER A 150 -14.79 -12.78 -7.37
C SER A 150 -13.66 -13.08 -8.36
N THR A 151 -12.41 -12.98 -7.90
CA THR A 151 -11.24 -13.35 -8.70
C THR A 151 -11.22 -14.85 -9.00
N GLN A 152 -11.50 -15.71 -8.00
CA GLN A 152 -11.63 -17.15 -8.24
C GLN A 152 -12.82 -17.47 -9.15
N PHE A 153 -13.95 -16.78 -8.96
CA PHE A 153 -15.13 -16.90 -9.80
C PHE A 153 -14.81 -16.63 -11.28
N ILE A 154 -14.20 -15.48 -11.60
CA ILE A 154 -13.85 -15.16 -13.00
C ILE A 154 -12.87 -16.18 -13.58
N ARG A 155 -11.90 -16.67 -12.78
CA ARG A 155 -10.97 -17.73 -13.23
C ARG A 155 -11.70 -19.02 -13.53
N ALA A 156 -12.57 -19.47 -12.64
CA ALA A 156 -13.39 -20.67 -12.79
C ALA A 156 -14.27 -20.60 -14.04
N VAL A 157 -14.97 -19.48 -14.23
CA VAL A 157 -15.84 -19.31 -15.40
C VAL A 157 -15.04 -19.29 -16.70
N ARG A 158 -13.88 -18.62 -16.74
CA ARG A 158 -13.01 -18.64 -17.94
C ARG A 158 -12.57 -20.05 -18.30
N THR A 159 -12.15 -20.86 -17.32
CA THR A 159 -11.76 -22.25 -17.53
C THR A 159 -12.92 -23.09 -18.06
N GLN A 160 -14.11 -22.95 -17.48
CA GLN A 160 -15.29 -23.70 -17.88
C GLN A 160 -15.81 -23.31 -19.28
N LEU A 161 -15.69 -22.03 -19.66
CA LEU A 161 -16.08 -21.56 -20.99
C LEU A 161 -15.04 -21.92 -22.06
N ALA A 162 -13.75 -21.94 -21.73
CA ALA A 162 -12.70 -22.42 -22.63
C ALA A 162 -12.83 -23.92 -22.94
N ALA A 163 -13.27 -24.73 -21.96
CA ALA A 163 -13.53 -26.16 -22.14
C ALA A 163 -14.67 -26.48 -23.13
N THR A 164 -15.53 -25.50 -23.47
CA THR A 164 -16.59 -25.66 -24.49
C THR A 164 -16.15 -25.37 -25.93
N SER A 165 -14.88 -25.02 -26.16
CA SER A 165 -14.30 -24.78 -27.49
C SER A 165 -12.93 -25.46 -27.65
N GLY A 166 -12.93 -26.77 -27.87
CA GLY A 166 -11.73 -27.52 -28.26
C GLY A 166 -11.79 -28.99 -27.85
N PRO A 167 -11.22 -29.91 -28.65
CA PRO A 167 -11.42 -31.34 -28.48
C PRO A 167 -10.69 -31.88 -27.25
N THR A 168 -11.29 -32.93 -26.69
CA THR A 168 -10.92 -33.70 -25.50
C THR A 168 -9.42 -34.06 -25.47
N PRO A 169 -8.69 -33.83 -24.36
CA PRO A 169 -7.38 -34.44 -24.18
C PRO A 169 -7.54 -35.93 -23.88
N ALA A 170 -6.80 -36.74 -24.62
CA ALA A 170 -6.66 -38.16 -24.43
C ALA A 170 -6.07 -38.50 -23.05
N SER A 171 -6.56 -39.61 -22.50
CA SER A 171 -6.04 -40.34 -21.36
C SER A 171 -4.51 -40.48 -21.45
N MET A 172 -3.80 -39.93 -20.46
CA MET A 172 -2.40 -40.29 -20.22
C MET A 172 -2.30 -41.40 -19.19
N GLU A 173 -1.54 -42.38 -19.64
CA GLU A 173 -1.27 -43.69 -19.09
C GLU A 173 -0.38 -43.61 -17.83
N ARG A 174 -0.60 -44.56 -16.91
CA ARG A 174 0.19 -44.76 -15.69
C ARG A 174 1.57 -45.35 -16.03
N ALA A 175 2.62 -44.81 -15.40
CA ALA A 175 3.90 -45.50 -15.18
C ALA A 175 4.59 -44.93 -13.91
N PRO A 176 5.61 -45.58 -13.33
CA PRO A 176 5.44 -46.37 -12.11
C PRO A 176 6.09 -45.75 -10.86
N THR A 177 5.69 -46.28 -9.72
CA THR A 177 6.30 -46.13 -8.39
C THR A 177 7.82 -46.27 -8.40
N GLN A 178 8.53 -45.23 -7.93
CA GLN A 178 9.93 -45.33 -7.50
C GLN A 178 10.02 -45.32 -5.97
N SER A 179 10.82 -46.27 -5.51
CA SER A 179 11.11 -46.70 -4.14
C SER A 179 11.89 -45.67 -3.33
N ALA A 180 11.55 -45.60 -2.04
CA ALA A 180 12.28 -44.86 -1.01
C ALA A 180 13.74 -45.36 -0.86
N PRO A 181 14.71 -44.48 -0.54
CA PRO A 181 16.02 -44.89 -0.03
C PRO A 181 15.96 -45.18 1.49
N PRO A 182 16.87 -46.02 2.01
CA PRO A 182 16.77 -46.57 3.35
C PRO A 182 17.25 -45.60 4.45
N MET A 183 16.72 -45.82 5.66
CA MET A 183 17.19 -45.25 6.92
C MET A 183 18.70 -45.49 7.08
N ALA A 184 19.47 -44.40 7.11
CA ALA A 184 20.80 -44.41 7.69
C ALA A 184 20.70 -44.07 9.18
N THR A 185 21.06 -45.03 10.01
CA THR A 185 21.33 -44.85 11.44
C THR A 185 22.55 -43.94 11.62
N MET A 186 22.36 -42.74 12.17
CA MET A 186 23.45 -41.94 12.72
C MET A 186 23.30 -41.77 14.23
N GLN A 187 24.40 -42.10 14.89
CA GLN A 187 24.62 -42.10 16.32
C GLN A 187 24.48 -40.71 16.94
N ALA A 188 24.13 -40.70 18.22
CA ALA A 188 24.12 -39.54 19.08
C ALA A 188 25.46 -38.79 19.07
N LYS A 189 25.41 -37.51 18.69
CA LYS A 189 26.36 -36.47 19.10
C LYS A 189 25.54 -35.25 19.54
N GLY A 190 25.75 -34.82 20.77
CA GLY A 190 25.06 -33.66 21.34
C GLY A 190 25.65 -32.33 20.87
N THR A 191 24.75 -31.34 20.91
CA THR A 191 24.91 -29.89 21.18
C THR A 191 25.52 -28.95 20.14
N LEU A 192 24.68 -28.05 19.59
CA LEU A 192 24.64 -26.58 19.88
C LEU A 192 23.42 -25.96 19.17
N SER A 193 22.57 -25.20 19.88
CA SER A 193 21.47 -24.44 19.25
C SER A 193 22.02 -23.17 18.59
N ALA A 194 22.01 -23.11 17.26
CA ALA A 194 22.48 -21.96 16.46
C ALA A 194 21.30 -21.02 16.10
N ILE A 195 20.63 -20.48 17.13
CA ILE A 195 19.59 -19.46 16.94
C ILE A 195 20.27 -18.10 16.73
N SER A 196 20.01 -17.44 15.60
CA SER A 196 20.39 -16.04 15.37
C SER A 196 19.15 -15.16 15.36
N PHE A 197 19.21 -14.00 15.99
CA PHE A 197 18.11 -13.02 15.95
C PHE A 197 18.64 -11.60 15.82
N LYS A 198 17.78 -10.71 15.29
CA LYS A 198 17.98 -9.27 15.25
C LYS A 198 16.73 -8.59 15.79
N ALA A 199 16.89 -7.82 16.85
CA ALA A 199 15.90 -6.95 17.43
C ALA A 199 16.10 -5.52 16.91
N THR A 200 14.98 -4.87 16.61
CA THR A 200 14.93 -3.51 16.06
C THR A 200 13.77 -2.76 16.71
N VAL A 201 13.99 -1.54 17.19
CA VAL A 201 12.89 -0.68 17.64
C VAL A 201 12.39 0.12 16.45
N LEU A 202 11.11 -0.04 16.14
CA LEU A 202 10.40 0.74 15.15
C LEU A 202 9.72 1.89 15.87
N ASP A 203 10.03 3.09 15.38
CA ASP A 203 9.54 4.35 15.88
C ASP A 203 8.39 4.87 15.01
N GLU A 204 7.36 5.46 15.62
CA GLU A 204 6.13 5.83 14.90
C GLU A 204 6.34 7.08 14.04
N ASN A 205 7.17 8.01 14.50
CA ASN A 205 7.56 9.20 13.74
C ASN A 205 8.96 9.11 13.12
N SER A 206 9.76 8.07 13.42
CA SER A 206 11.11 7.83 12.89
C SER A 206 12.16 8.90 13.26
N ASP A 207 11.98 9.65 14.34
CA ASP A 207 12.92 10.70 14.76
C ASP A 207 14.01 10.21 15.74
N LEU A 208 13.97 8.93 16.13
CA LEU A 208 14.90 8.27 17.06
C LEU A 208 14.76 8.76 18.51
N VAL A 209 13.70 9.50 18.82
CA VAL A 209 13.38 10.08 20.12
C VAL A 209 11.92 9.78 20.46
N PHE A 210 11.71 8.87 21.41
CA PHE A 210 10.35 8.51 21.79
C PHE A 210 9.71 9.58 22.67
N GLU A 211 8.56 10.09 22.23
CA GLU A 211 7.80 11.10 22.97
C GLU A 211 6.58 10.49 23.69
N GLY A 212 6.04 11.22 24.66
CA GLY A 212 4.81 10.79 25.34
C GLY A 212 3.63 10.63 24.38
N GLY A 213 2.92 9.51 24.49
CA GLY A 213 1.84 9.15 23.58
C GLY A 213 2.28 8.38 22.33
N GLU A 214 3.58 8.28 22.06
CA GLU A 214 4.13 7.56 20.91
C GLU A 214 4.10 6.04 21.09
N ARG A 215 3.92 5.31 19.98
CA ARG A 215 4.01 3.85 19.99
C ARG A 215 5.43 3.36 19.78
N ILE A 216 5.86 2.52 20.72
CA ILE A 216 7.13 1.81 20.65
C ILE A 216 6.85 0.39 20.18
N ARG A 217 7.46 -0.02 19.06
CA ARG A 217 7.42 -1.42 18.62
C ARG A 217 8.82 -2.00 18.64
N VAL A 218 9.00 -3.18 19.24
CA VAL A 218 10.25 -3.94 19.18
C VAL A 218 10.01 -5.16 18.31
N ARG A 219 10.52 -5.12 17.08
CA ARG A 219 10.48 -6.23 16.12
C ARG A 219 11.70 -7.12 16.33
N ILE A 220 11.48 -8.42 16.37
CA ILE A 220 12.52 -9.43 16.51
C ILE A 220 12.42 -10.36 15.30
N ASP A 221 13.39 -10.26 14.40
CA ASP A 221 13.59 -11.18 13.29
C ASP A 221 14.51 -12.31 13.75
N LEU A 222 14.05 -13.55 13.66
CA LEU A 222 14.77 -14.72 14.17
C LEU A 222 14.86 -15.80 13.09
N MET A 223 16.00 -16.48 13.06
CA MET A 223 16.27 -17.56 12.11
C MET A 223 16.84 -18.78 12.85
N ASN A 224 16.31 -19.95 12.54
CA ASN A 224 16.89 -21.21 12.99
C ASN A 224 18.01 -21.63 12.05
N GLY A 225 19.26 -21.31 12.40
CA GLY A 225 20.45 -21.78 11.66
C GLY A 225 20.92 -23.18 12.06
N GLY A 226 20.25 -23.84 13.01
CA GLY A 226 20.60 -25.16 13.50
C GLY A 226 20.01 -26.30 12.65
N GLU A 227 20.48 -27.52 12.90
CA GLU A 227 20.03 -28.74 12.21
C GLU A 227 18.74 -29.34 12.82
N GLN A 228 18.29 -28.83 13.97
CA GLN A 228 17.13 -29.34 14.71
C GLN A 228 15.96 -28.35 14.69
N GLU A 229 14.73 -28.87 14.72
CA GLU A 229 13.52 -28.08 14.87
C GLU A 229 13.43 -27.47 16.28
N LEU A 230 13.13 -26.17 16.37
CA LEU A 230 12.88 -25.49 17.64
C LEU A 230 11.44 -25.72 18.07
N LEU A 231 11.27 -26.37 19.23
CA LEU A 231 9.98 -26.70 19.81
C LEU A 231 9.71 -25.79 21.02
N GLY A 232 9.31 -24.54 20.76
CA GLY A 232 8.82 -23.64 21.80
C GLY A 232 9.80 -22.57 22.28
N ALA A 233 10.57 -21.97 21.37
CA ALA A 233 11.39 -20.81 21.72
C ALA A 233 10.52 -19.64 22.22
N THR A 234 11.05 -18.85 23.15
CA THR A 234 10.37 -17.69 23.74
C THR A 234 11.29 -16.48 23.69
N ALA A 235 10.77 -15.37 23.17
CA ALA A 235 11.45 -14.08 23.24
C ALA A 235 11.05 -13.34 24.51
N THR A 236 12.00 -12.69 25.16
CA THR A 236 11.77 -11.94 26.39
C THR A 236 12.44 -10.57 26.34
N LEU A 237 11.68 -9.54 26.74
CA LEU A 237 12.15 -8.17 26.94
C LEU A 237 12.48 -7.94 28.43
N THR A 238 13.70 -7.48 28.70
CA THR A 238 14.13 -6.94 29.99
C THR A 238 14.75 -5.55 29.81
N GLY A 239 15.25 -4.90 30.86
CA GLY A 239 15.73 -3.51 30.81
C GLY A 239 14.96 -2.53 31.72
N THR A 240 14.77 -1.29 31.26
CA THR A 240 14.24 -0.18 32.06
C THR A 240 12.78 -0.41 32.50
N ALA A 241 12.55 -0.53 33.81
CA ALA A 241 11.25 -0.90 34.36
C ALA A 241 10.09 0.05 34.00
N SER A 242 10.32 1.36 33.98
CA SER A 242 9.30 2.37 33.63
C SER A 242 8.78 2.21 32.20
N LEU A 243 9.65 1.78 31.29
CA LEU A 243 9.35 1.50 29.89
C LEU A 243 8.73 0.12 29.71
N LEU A 244 9.29 -0.92 30.34
CA LEU A 244 8.74 -2.28 30.27
C LEU A 244 7.33 -2.38 30.83
N ALA A 245 6.99 -1.55 31.83
CA ALA A 245 5.64 -1.46 32.37
C ALA A 245 4.60 -1.00 31.34
N GLN A 246 5.02 -0.39 30.22
CA GLN A 246 4.13 0.00 29.12
C GLN A 246 3.85 -1.16 28.16
N PHE A 247 4.68 -2.21 28.17
CA PHE A 247 4.49 -3.39 27.36
C PHE A 247 3.48 -4.33 28.06
N PRO A 248 2.40 -4.73 27.37
CA PRO A 248 1.40 -5.58 27.99
C PRO A 248 1.89 -6.99 28.34
N THR A 249 2.84 -7.48 27.55
CA THR A 249 3.63 -8.66 27.88
C THR A 249 5.07 -8.37 27.53
N THR A 250 5.98 -8.88 28.34
CA THR A 250 7.41 -8.86 28.08
C THR A 250 7.92 -10.22 27.62
N SER A 251 7.02 -11.20 27.38
CA SER A 251 7.37 -12.52 26.89
C SER A 251 6.40 -12.98 25.80
N LEU A 252 6.93 -13.44 24.66
CA LEU A 252 6.16 -13.95 23.53
C LEU A 252 6.69 -15.31 23.08
N ALA A 253 5.78 -16.27 22.92
CA ALA A 253 6.10 -17.58 22.37
C ALA A 253 6.33 -17.45 20.86
N ILE A 254 7.50 -17.88 20.40
CA ILE A 254 7.87 -17.87 18.98
C ILE A 254 7.15 -19.03 18.26
N GLY A 255 6.89 -20.14 18.95
CA GLY A 255 6.28 -21.34 18.37
C GLY A 255 7.29 -22.25 17.65
N ARG A 256 6.80 -23.16 16.80
CA ARG A 256 7.66 -24.13 16.10
C ARG A 256 8.43 -23.48 14.94
N LEU A 257 9.72 -23.80 14.79
CA LEU A 257 10.55 -23.26 13.73
C LEU A 257 11.50 -24.33 13.16
N HIS A 258 11.34 -24.66 11.89
CA HIS A 258 12.18 -25.66 11.21
C HIS A 258 13.58 -25.12 10.89
N PRO A 259 14.58 -26.00 10.68
CA PRO A 259 15.89 -25.61 10.17
C PRO A 259 15.82 -24.74 8.91
N GLY A 260 16.56 -23.63 8.90
CA GLY A 260 16.58 -22.64 7.82
C GLY A 260 15.37 -21.70 7.76
N GLN A 261 14.35 -21.89 8.60
CA GLN A 261 13.15 -21.05 8.62
C GLN A 261 13.40 -19.78 9.44
N SER A 262 12.87 -18.66 8.94
CA SER A 262 12.84 -17.38 9.65
C SER A 262 11.43 -17.03 10.12
N ARG A 263 11.31 -16.26 11.19
CA ARG A 263 10.06 -15.71 11.72
C ARG A 263 10.31 -14.29 12.25
N SER A 264 9.28 -13.47 12.25
CA SER A 264 9.31 -12.15 12.87
C SER A 264 8.22 -12.08 13.92
N ILE A 265 8.55 -11.53 15.10
CA ILE A 265 7.59 -11.28 16.18
C ILE A 265 7.75 -9.83 16.66
N GLU A 266 6.69 -9.26 17.23
CA GLU A 266 6.68 -7.86 17.65
C GLU A 266 6.12 -7.71 19.06
N PHE A 267 6.84 -6.95 19.89
CA PHE A 267 6.30 -6.35 21.10
C PHE A 267 5.85 -4.93 20.78
N ALA A 268 4.72 -4.49 21.33
CA ALA A 268 4.24 -3.12 21.16
C ALA A 268 3.79 -2.52 22.50
N ALA A 269 4.11 -1.24 22.69
CA ALA A 269 3.71 -0.43 23.82
C ALA A 269 3.33 0.97 23.35
N THR A 270 2.61 1.73 24.18
CA THR A 270 2.36 3.15 23.96
C THR A 270 2.89 3.90 25.17
N LEU A 271 3.75 4.90 24.95
CA LEU A 271 4.25 5.70 26.04
C LEU A 271 3.12 6.52 26.69
N PRO A 272 3.17 6.76 28.01
CA PRO A 272 2.24 7.66 28.67
C PRO A 272 2.27 9.06 28.03
N GLN A 273 1.16 9.77 28.03
CA GLN A 273 1.08 11.15 27.49
C GLN A 273 2.06 12.13 28.19
N SER A 274 2.35 11.89 29.47
CA SER A 274 3.32 12.68 30.24
C SER A 274 4.49 11.77 30.62
N VAL A 275 5.64 11.98 29.98
CA VAL A 275 6.87 11.22 30.28
C VAL A 275 7.97 12.17 30.72
N GLN A 276 8.74 11.76 31.72
CA GLN A 276 9.96 12.47 32.09
C GLN A 276 11.06 12.13 31.10
N GLN A 277 11.92 13.12 30.82
CA GLN A 277 13.09 12.89 29.99
C GLN A 277 13.98 11.83 30.65
N GLN A 278 14.21 10.71 29.96
CA GLN A 278 15.02 9.61 30.46
C GLN A 278 15.67 8.85 29.31
N LYS A 279 16.87 8.30 29.56
CA LYS A 279 17.44 7.25 28.72
C LYS A 279 16.91 5.91 29.21
N ALA A 280 16.46 5.07 28.29
CA ALA A 280 15.94 3.75 28.58
C ALA A 280 16.66 2.70 27.73
N GLU A 281 16.66 1.46 28.21
CA GLU A 281 17.21 0.32 27.49
C GLU A 281 16.18 -0.81 27.46
N ILE A 282 16.09 -1.49 26.32
CA ILE A 282 15.41 -2.77 26.19
C ILE A 282 16.47 -3.82 25.85
N HIS A 283 16.54 -4.87 26.66
CA HIS A 283 17.39 -6.03 26.45
C HIS A 283 16.53 -7.16 25.91
N VAL A 284 16.87 -7.67 24.73
CA VAL A 284 16.12 -8.73 24.07
C VAL A 284 16.88 -10.04 24.20
N THR A 285 16.18 -11.07 24.65
CA THR A 285 16.73 -12.43 24.81
C THR A 285 15.82 -13.47 24.17
N ILE A 286 16.41 -14.51 23.59
CA ILE A 286 15.69 -15.67 23.07
C ILE A 286 16.07 -16.90 23.88
N SER A 287 15.11 -17.53 24.53
CA SER A 287 15.31 -18.76 25.29
C SER A 287 14.65 -19.95 24.59
N ASP A 288 15.32 -21.10 24.64
CA ASP A 288 14.79 -22.38 24.16
C ASP A 288 14.69 -23.36 25.35
N SER A 289 13.54 -24.03 25.46
CA SER A 289 13.24 -25.06 26.46
C SER A 289 14.23 -26.25 26.45
N GLY A 290 15.02 -26.42 25.39
CA GLY A 290 15.95 -27.54 25.21
C GLY A 290 17.38 -27.37 25.74
N THR A 291 17.85 -26.14 26.05
CA THR A 291 19.29 -25.90 26.34
C THR A 291 19.53 -25.20 27.67
N THR A 292 20.01 -25.96 28.67
CA THR A 292 20.28 -25.48 30.05
C THR A 292 21.73 -25.08 30.34
N ARG A 293 22.57 -24.71 29.35
CA ARG A 293 24.01 -24.46 29.63
C ARG A 293 24.71 -23.28 28.95
N ILE A 294 24.02 -22.41 28.21
CA ILE A 294 24.62 -21.18 27.66
C ILE A 294 23.66 -20.01 27.96
N PRO A 295 24.12 -18.88 28.53
CA PRO A 295 23.27 -17.71 28.66
C PRO A 295 22.81 -17.28 27.26
N PRO A 296 21.51 -17.01 27.05
CA PRO A 296 20.99 -16.66 25.74
C PRO A 296 21.64 -15.37 25.23
N PRO A 297 21.90 -15.24 23.91
CA PRO A 297 22.41 -14.00 23.35
C PRO A 297 21.46 -12.84 23.71
N VAL A 298 22.06 -11.74 24.18
CA VAL A 298 21.34 -10.53 24.58
C VAL A 298 21.67 -9.41 23.59
N GLN A 299 20.64 -8.78 23.03
CA GLN A 299 20.81 -7.57 22.24
C GLN A 299 20.24 -6.37 23.01
N THR A 300 21.03 -5.31 23.14
CA THR A 300 20.62 -4.09 23.83
C THR A 300 20.17 -3.03 22.84
N LEU A 301 18.98 -2.51 23.07
CA LEU A 301 18.36 -1.42 22.34
C LEU A 301 18.33 -0.19 23.24
N ALA A 302 19.12 0.83 22.91
CA ALA A 302 19.16 2.09 23.65
C ALA A 302 18.14 3.08 23.08
N LEU A 303 17.37 3.71 23.97
CA LEU A 303 16.24 4.58 23.66
C LEU A 303 16.40 5.90 24.41
N SER A 304 16.04 7.01 23.77
CA SER A 304 15.93 8.30 24.44
C SER A 304 14.46 8.71 24.47
N ILE A 305 13.91 8.94 25.66
CA ILE A 305 12.52 9.31 25.87
C ILE A 305 12.44 10.77 26.30
N HIS A 306 11.60 11.57 25.66
CA HIS A 306 11.42 13.00 25.95
C HIS A 306 9.95 13.35 26.23
N PRO A 307 9.67 14.42 26.99
CA PRO A 307 8.32 14.96 27.13
C PRO A 307 7.83 15.52 25.78
N SER A 308 6.60 15.17 25.38
CA SER A 308 6.03 15.56 24.09
C SER A 308 5.80 17.06 24.01
N ASN A 309 6.43 17.72 23.05
CA ASN A 309 6.07 19.07 22.64
C ASN A 309 5.45 19.10 21.22
N ILE A 310 5.25 17.94 20.58
CA ILE A 310 4.88 17.81 19.17
C ILE A 310 3.53 17.10 19.02
N LYS A 311 2.66 17.63 18.14
CA LYS A 311 1.47 16.93 17.68
C LYS A 311 1.92 15.86 16.69
N THR A 312 1.60 14.59 16.94
CA THR A 312 1.95 13.41 16.12
C THR A 312 1.55 13.48 14.63
N ASP A 313 0.77 14.48 14.23
CA ASP A 313 0.25 14.71 12.88
C ASP A 313 1.00 15.80 12.09
N ASP A 314 2.11 16.31 12.62
CA ASP A 314 2.91 17.36 11.99
C ASP A 314 3.93 16.76 11.00
N VAL A 315 3.65 16.88 9.70
CA VAL A 315 4.55 16.44 8.62
C VAL A 315 5.66 17.46 8.31
N ASP A 316 5.64 18.64 8.94
CA ASP A 316 6.75 19.60 8.82
C ASP A 316 7.94 19.18 9.71
N HIS A 317 7.72 18.30 10.69
CA HIS A 317 8.80 17.66 11.45
C HIS A 317 9.36 16.46 10.69
N ILE A 318 10.43 16.71 9.94
CA ILE A 318 11.06 15.70 9.09
C ILE A 318 11.91 14.77 9.96
N PRO A 319 11.70 13.45 9.89
CA PRO A 319 12.48 12.53 10.72
C PRO A 319 13.95 12.51 10.31
N ALA A 320 14.81 12.10 11.25
CA ALA A 320 16.26 12.10 11.06
C ALA A 320 16.69 11.15 9.91
N MET A 321 17.83 11.44 9.29
CA MET A 321 18.33 10.66 8.16
C MET A 321 18.48 9.18 8.52
N THR A 322 17.93 8.29 7.69
CA THR A 322 18.05 6.85 7.90
C THR A 322 19.51 6.40 7.69
N THR A 323 20.20 6.04 8.77
CA THR A 323 21.61 5.64 8.74
C THR A 323 21.82 4.38 7.89
N GLY A 324 22.74 4.46 6.92
CA GLY A 324 23.09 3.34 6.05
C GLY A 324 22.20 3.15 4.82
N PHE A 325 21.13 3.94 4.65
CA PHE A 325 20.34 3.97 3.42
C PHE A 325 20.73 5.19 2.58
N GLN A 326 21.18 4.94 1.35
CA GLN A 326 21.56 5.97 0.39
C GLN A 326 21.10 5.57 -1.00
N GLN A 327 20.63 6.56 -1.77
CA GLN A 327 20.21 6.39 -3.15
C GLN A 327 21.02 7.33 -4.07
N PRO A 328 22.32 7.05 -4.30
CA PRO A 328 23.21 7.96 -5.04
C PRO A 328 22.87 8.10 -6.53
N HIS A 329 22.00 7.23 -7.05
CA HIS A 329 21.52 7.27 -8.44
C HIS A 329 20.07 7.73 -8.57
N THR A 330 19.44 8.14 -7.47
CA THR A 330 18.13 8.82 -7.51
C THR A 330 18.36 10.32 -7.65
N TYR A 331 17.59 10.96 -8.52
CA TYR A 331 17.60 12.41 -8.76
C TYR A 331 16.18 12.96 -8.64
N LEU A 332 16.04 14.07 -7.91
CA LEU A 332 14.76 14.74 -7.70
C LEU A 332 14.78 16.13 -8.33
N LEU A 333 13.84 16.40 -9.22
CA LEU A 333 13.47 17.74 -9.63
C LEU A 333 12.14 18.10 -8.95
N SER A 334 12.21 18.93 -7.91
CA SER A 334 11.04 19.36 -7.14
C SER A 334 10.66 20.78 -7.54
N ILE A 335 9.44 20.97 -8.03
CA ILE A 335 8.94 22.22 -8.59
C ILE A 335 7.68 22.62 -7.82
N GLY A 336 7.68 23.80 -7.21
CA GLY A 336 6.54 24.32 -6.45
C GLY A 336 6.21 25.74 -6.83
N ILE A 337 4.99 25.98 -7.31
CA ILE A 337 4.56 27.29 -7.81
C ILE A 337 3.29 27.71 -7.08
N GLY A 338 3.47 28.50 -6.03
CA GLY A 338 2.37 29.07 -5.24
C GLY A 338 1.87 30.40 -5.79
N SER A 339 2.75 31.13 -6.45
CA SER A 339 2.48 32.42 -7.08
C SER A 339 2.89 32.43 -8.54
N TYR A 340 2.21 33.23 -9.37
CA TYR A 340 2.49 33.34 -10.80
C TYR A 340 2.76 34.80 -11.16
N ARG A 341 3.59 35.02 -12.19
CA ARG A 341 3.79 36.35 -12.77
C ARG A 341 2.48 36.90 -13.34
N ASP A 342 1.70 36.03 -13.98
CA ASP A 342 0.35 36.34 -14.43
C ASP A 342 -0.61 36.42 -13.24
N GLN A 343 -0.99 37.64 -12.86
CA GLN A 343 -1.85 37.92 -11.70
C GLN A 343 -3.30 37.43 -11.87
N GLN A 344 -3.69 36.96 -13.06
CA GLN A 344 -5.00 36.35 -13.29
C GLN A 344 -5.06 34.90 -12.81
N ILE A 345 -3.91 34.27 -12.58
CA ILE A 345 -3.85 32.91 -12.04
C ILE A 345 -4.00 32.99 -10.51
N LEU A 346 -4.97 32.22 -9.99
CA LEU A 346 -5.17 32.10 -8.55
C LEU A 346 -3.95 31.46 -7.89
N SER A 347 -3.52 32.03 -6.78
CA SER A 347 -2.42 31.51 -5.97
C SER A 347 -2.76 30.16 -5.36
N ARG A 348 -1.75 29.29 -5.26
CA ARG A 348 -1.75 28.06 -4.47
C ARG A 348 -0.98 28.33 -3.18
N LYS A 349 -1.65 28.38 -2.04
CA LYS A 349 -1.06 28.81 -0.76
C LYS A 349 0.18 28.00 -0.39
N PHE A 350 0.18 26.70 -0.64
CA PHE A 350 1.18 25.78 -0.09
C PHE A 350 2.12 25.15 -1.12
N ALA A 351 1.85 25.28 -2.42
CA ALA A 351 2.61 24.59 -3.47
C ALA A 351 4.14 24.83 -3.43
N SER A 352 4.57 26.05 -3.08
CA SER A 352 6.00 26.37 -2.94
C SER A 352 6.61 25.69 -1.70
N LEU A 353 5.89 25.67 -0.57
CA LEU A 353 6.29 24.98 0.66
C LEU A 353 6.32 23.47 0.47
N ASP A 354 5.28 22.93 -0.15
CA ASP A 354 5.11 21.51 -0.50
C ASP A 354 6.36 20.96 -1.23
N ALA A 355 6.83 21.67 -2.26
CA ALA A 355 8.04 21.25 -3.01
C ALA A 355 9.31 21.26 -2.16
N ALA A 356 9.44 22.19 -1.22
CA ALA A 356 10.59 22.25 -0.31
C ALA A 356 10.55 21.09 0.71
N ILE A 357 9.39 20.82 1.32
CA ILE A 357 9.25 19.73 2.29
C ILE A 357 9.44 18.37 1.62
N VAL A 358 8.86 18.15 0.43
CA VAL A 358 9.11 16.94 -0.36
C VAL A 358 10.61 16.75 -0.64
N SER A 359 11.33 17.81 -0.99
CA SER A 359 12.78 17.75 -1.20
C SER A 359 13.53 17.26 0.04
N SER A 360 13.18 17.82 1.19
CA SER A 360 13.79 17.46 2.47
C SER A 360 13.45 16.03 2.90
N TYR A 361 12.24 15.53 2.61
CA TYR A 361 11.86 14.13 2.84
C TYR A 361 12.68 13.14 2.00
N PHE A 362 12.83 13.41 0.70
CA PHE A 362 13.68 12.57 -0.17
C PHE A 362 15.16 12.64 0.23
N GLN A 363 15.62 13.80 0.71
CA GLN A 363 16.97 13.91 1.24
C GLN A 363 17.15 13.08 2.52
N SER A 364 16.21 13.18 3.46
CA SER A 364 16.33 12.55 4.79
C SER A 364 16.00 11.06 4.76
N LEU A 365 14.76 10.73 4.41
CA LEU A 365 14.24 9.36 4.44
C LEU A 365 14.50 8.59 3.15
N GLY A 366 14.60 9.31 2.03
CA GLY A 366 14.89 8.73 0.71
C GLY A 366 16.38 8.47 0.49
N GLY A 367 17.25 8.99 1.36
CA GLY A 367 18.70 8.85 1.21
C GLY A 367 19.24 9.48 -0.07
N VAL A 368 18.51 10.42 -0.68
CA VAL A 368 18.92 11.11 -1.91
C VAL A 368 19.98 12.17 -1.56
N PRO A 369 21.17 12.14 -2.17
CA PRO A 369 22.18 13.17 -1.92
C PRO A 369 21.66 14.56 -2.25
N ALA A 370 22.01 15.56 -1.44
CA ALA A 370 21.60 16.95 -1.68
C ALA A 370 22.00 17.47 -3.08
N SER A 371 23.13 17.00 -3.62
CA SER A 371 23.59 17.32 -4.98
C SER A 371 22.67 16.79 -6.08
N ASN A 372 21.87 15.77 -5.77
CA ASN A 372 20.94 15.13 -6.70
C ASN A 372 19.52 15.72 -6.60
N ILE A 373 19.33 16.78 -5.81
CA ILE A 373 18.04 17.45 -5.62
C ILE A 373 18.11 18.86 -6.21
N ARG A 374 17.23 19.15 -7.17
CA ARG A 374 17.03 20.49 -7.72
C ARG A 374 15.65 21.00 -7.33
N LEU A 375 15.62 22.04 -6.50
CA LEU A 375 14.39 22.69 -6.03
C LEU A 375 14.15 24.00 -6.81
N LEU A 376 13.00 24.10 -7.48
CA LEU A 376 12.55 25.30 -8.20
C LEU A 376 11.25 25.82 -7.56
N GLN A 377 11.32 26.96 -6.88
CA GLN A 377 10.18 27.59 -6.20
C GLN A 377 9.79 28.91 -6.84
N ASP A 378 8.51 29.10 -7.11
CA ASP A 378 7.91 30.34 -7.62
C ASP A 378 8.76 30.96 -8.74
N TRP A 379 9.37 32.12 -8.50
CA TRP A 379 10.15 32.87 -9.50
C TRP A 379 11.38 32.12 -10.05
N LYS A 380 11.81 31.02 -9.42
CA LYS A 380 12.84 30.10 -9.92
C LYS A 380 12.28 28.95 -10.78
N ALA A 381 10.96 28.80 -10.83
CA ALA A 381 10.27 27.81 -11.65
C ALA A 381 9.77 28.43 -12.97
N ILE A 382 10.62 29.24 -13.60
CA ILE A 382 10.36 29.76 -14.95
C ILE A 382 10.69 28.69 -15.99
N ARG A 383 10.13 28.85 -17.19
CA ARG A 383 10.31 27.88 -18.28
C ARG A 383 11.78 27.55 -18.56
N SER A 384 12.66 28.56 -18.62
CA SER A 384 14.09 28.37 -18.90
C SER A 384 14.80 27.54 -17.83
N ASP A 385 14.42 27.70 -16.56
CA ASP A 385 15.08 27.01 -15.44
C ASP A 385 14.60 25.55 -15.35
N ILE A 386 13.35 25.29 -15.74
CA ILE A 386 12.83 23.93 -15.95
C ILE A 386 13.56 23.25 -17.12
N ASP A 387 13.73 23.96 -18.25
CA ASP A 387 14.48 23.45 -19.41
C ASP A 387 15.95 23.18 -19.03
N GLU A 388 16.64 24.09 -18.33
CA GLU A 388 18.01 23.89 -17.82
C GLU A 388 18.09 22.62 -16.94
N ALA A 389 17.14 22.46 -16.00
CA ALA A 389 17.13 21.31 -15.11
C ALA A 389 17.01 19.99 -15.90
N LEU A 390 16.15 19.95 -16.91
CA LEU A 390 15.85 18.74 -17.68
C LEU A 390 16.88 18.44 -18.78
N LEU A 391 17.42 19.47 -19.42
CA LEU A 391 18.22 19.36 -20.63
C LEU A 391 19.72 19.53 -20.39
N ASP A 392 20.12 20.18 -19.30
CA ASP A 392 21.52 20.46 -18.99
C ASP A 392 21.95 19.82 -17.67
N TRP A 393 21.16 19.97 -16.60
CA TRP A 393 21.53 19.44 -15.28
C TRP A 393 21.36 17.93 -15.16
N LEU A 394 20.22 17.34 -15.56
CA LEU A 394 20.01 15.90 -15.45
C LEU A 394 20.92 15.05 -16.36
N PRO A 395 21.10 15.34 -17.66
CA PRO A 395 21.75 14.40 -18.58
C PRO A 395 23.18 13.96 -18.21
N PRO A 396 24.07 14.83 -17.69
CA PRO A 396 25.41 14.43 -17.26
C PRO A 396 25.44 13.36 -16.17
N HIS A 397 24.36 13.22 -15.42
CA HIS A 397 24.27 12.33 -14.25
C HIS A 397 23.62 10.97 -14.56
N MET A 398 23.11 10.78 -15.77
CA MET A 398 22.33 9.60 -16.14
C MET A 398 23.20 8.36 -16.33
N ASN A 399 22.75 7.26 -15.74
CA ASN A 399 23.29 5.92 -15.94
C ASN A 399 22.14 4.90 -15.98
N ARG A 400 22.44 3.62 -16.21
CA ARG A 400 21.43 2.56 -16.37
C ARG A 400 20.64 2.24 -15.10
N ASP A 401 21.14 2.66 -13.94
CA ASP A 401 20.50 2.48 -12.64
C ASP A 401 19.79 3.75 -12.15
N ALA A 402 19.87 4.84 -12.91
CA ALA A 402 19.34 6.13 -12.51
C ALA A 402 17.82 6.09 -12.36
N VAL A 403 17.32 6.69 -11.28
CA VAL A 403 15.90 6.92 -11.04
C VAL A 403 15.68 8.42 -11.03
N VAL A 404 14.72 8.91 -11.81
CA VAL A 404 14.40 10.34 -11.87
C VAL A 404 12.98 10.54 -11.36
N ILE A 405 12.84 11.37 -10.33
CA ILE A 405 11.56 11.77 -9.76
C ILE A 405 11.36 13.24 -10.07
N VAL A 406 10.25 13.58 -10.70
CA VAL A 406 9.82 14.96 -10.93
C VAL A 406 8.58 15.19 -10.10
N TYR A 407 8.66 16.05 -9.10
CA TYR A 407 7.52 16.49 -8.31
C TYR A 407 7.09 17.88 -8.77
N PHE A 408 5.81 18.06 -9.07
CA PHE A 408 5.26 19.34 -9.50
C PHE A 408 4.02 19.70 -8.68
N ALA A 409 4.12 20.78 -7.91
CA ALA A 409 3.01 21.42 -7.22
C ALA A 409 2.61 22.72 -7.92
N GLY A 410 1.42 22.81 -8.50
CA GLY A 410 0.99 24.04 -9.19
C GLY A 410 -0.20 23.89 -10.13
N LEU A 411 -0.15 24.57 -11.28
CA LEU A 411 -1.23 24.63 -12.26
C LEU A 411 -0.86 23.87 -13.54
N ALA A 412 -1.80 23.06 -14.02
CA ALA A 412 -1.82 22.52 -15.37
C ALA A 412 -3.01 23.09 -16.14
N SER A 413 -2.84 23.27 -17.44
CA SER A 413 -3.88 23.70 -18.38
C SER A 413 -4.08 22.65 -19.47
N VAL A 414 -5.32 22.47 -19.92
CA VAL A 414 -5.70 21.45 -20.89
C VAL A 414 -6.27 22.12 -22.12
N SER A 415 -5.69 21.85 -23.29
CA SER A 415 -6.19 22.38 -24.56
C SER A 415 -7.53 21.75 -24.95
N SER A 416 -8.14 22.29 -26.01
CA SER A 416 -9.36 21.72 -26.61
C SER A 416 -9.17 20.31 -27.19
N THR A 417 -7.94 19.87 -27.43
CA THR A 417 -7.57 18.53 -27.91
C THR A 417 -7.27 17.55 -26.76
N GLY A 418 -7.26 18.02 -25.51
CA GLY A 418 -6.92 17.22 -24.32
C GLY A 418 -5.42 17.25 -23.98
N GLU A 419 -4.58 17.93 -24.77
CA GLU A 419 -3.15 18.05 -24.48
C GLU A 419 -2.94 18.84 -23.18
N THR A 420 -2.09 18.30 -22.31
CA THR A 420 -1.80 18.88 -21.00
C THR A 420 -0.52 19.72 -21.03
N PHE A 421 -0.57 20.88 -20.40
CA PHE A 421 0.54 21.80 -20.27
C PHE A 421 0.70 22.19 -18.81
N LEU A 422 1.89 22.04 -18.25
CA LEU A 422 2.25 22.62 -16.96
C LEU A 422 2.38 24.13 -17.14
N VAL A 423 2.06 24.92 -16.12
CA VAL A 423 2.19 26.38 -16.16
C VAL A 423 3.40 26.79 -15.31
N PRO A 424 4.53 27.20 -15.91
CA PRO A 424 5.66 27.77 -15.18
C PRO A 424 5.29 29.12 -14.56
N TYR A 425 6.13 29.65 -13.67
CA TYR A 425 5.91 30.93 -13.01
C TYR A 425 5.69 32.11 -13.98
N ASP A 426 6.44 32.14 -15.08
CA ASP A 426 6.34 33.15 -16.13
C ASP A 426 5.32 32.82 -17.23
N GLY A 427 4.60 31.71 -17.07
CA GLY A 427 3.62 31.22 -18.02
C GLY A 427 2.22 31.79 -17.87
N THR A 428 1.29 31.27 -18.67
CA THR A 428 -0.15 31.54 -18.54
C THR A 428 -0.96 30.28 -18.79
N ALA A 429 -2.14 30.18 -18.18
CA ALA A 429 -3.07 29.07 -18.39
C ALA A 429 -3.93 29.21 -19.66
N THR A 430 -3.86 30.37 -20.32
CA THR A 430 -4.75 30.72 -21.44
C THR A 430 -4.17 30.40 -22.81
N THR A 431 -2.84 30.29 -22.94
CA THR A 431 -2.15 30.17 -24.23
C THR A 431 -1.01 29.17 -24.18
N ALA A 432 -0.98 28.24 -25.14
CA ALA A 432 0.01 27.16 -25.22
C ALA A 432 1.47 27.63 -25.40
N SER A 433 1.70 28.77 -26.07
CA SER A 433 3.06 29.26 -26.34
C SER A 433 3.83 29.65 -25.08
N ARG A 434 3.11 30.02 -24.03
CA ARG A 434 3.66 30.44 -22.74
C ARG A 434 3.47 29.41 -21.63
N SER A 435 2.89 28.25 -21.93
CA SER A 435 2.86 27.12 -21.00
C SER A 435 3.96 26.11 -21.39
N TYR A 436 4.14 25.07 -20.57
CA TYR A 436 5.12 24.02 -20.76
C TYR A 436 4.42 22.72 -21.17
N PRO A 437 4.54 22.26 -22.44
CA PRO A 437 3.86 21.05 -22.88
C PRO A 437 4.33 19.83 -22.09
N LEU A 438 3.41 19.03 -21.53
CA LEU A 438 3.76 17.79 -20.81
C LEU A 438 4.52 16.81 -21.73
N LYS A 439 4.19 16.80 -23.02
CA LYS A 439 4.92 16.02 -24.04
C LYS A 439 6.41 16.40 -24.13
N ASN A 440 6.77 17.66 -23.88
CA ASN A 440 8.17 18.07 -23.87
C ASN A 440 8.89 17.53 -22.63
N LEU A 441 8.23 17.53 -21.46
CA LEU A 441 8.75 16.88 -20.25
C LEU A 441 9.00 15.39 -20.53
N GLU A 442 8.01 14.69 -21.06
CA GLU A 442 8.11 13.28 -21.42
C GLU A 442 9.24 13.00 -22.42
N THR A 443 9.37 13.85 -23.44
CA THR A 443 10.45 13.71 -24.42
C THR A 443 11.82 13.92 -23.79
N ALA A 444 11.96 14.88 -22.88
CA ALA A 444 13.21 15.11 -22.16
C ALA A 444 13.56 13.92 -21.25
N LEU A 445 12.59 13.45 -20.45
CA LEU A 445 12.76 12.30 -19.55
C LEU A 445 13.08 11.01 -20.32
N ALA A 446 12.43 10.74 -21.44
CA ALA A 446 12.70 9.57 -22.27
C ALA A 446 14.12 9.57 -22.85
N ARG A 447 14.71 10.75 -23.13
CA ARG A 447 16.08 10.87 -23.65
C ARG A 447 17.13 10.53 -22.61
N LEU A 448 16.81 10.67 -21.32
CA LEU A 448 17.71 10.33 -20.21
C LEU A 448 18.05 8.84 -20.18
N LYS A 449 17.17 7.97 -20.68
CA LYS A 449 17.29 6.50 -20.63
C LYS A 449 17.56 6.00 -19.20
N ALA A 450 16.95 6.66 -18.22
CA ALA A 450 16.96 6.26 -16.82
C ALA A 450 16.26 4.90 -16.65
N LYS A 451 16.59 4.18 -15.57
CA LYS A 451 15.93 2.92 -15.19
C LYS A 451 14.44 3.12 -14.98
N GLN A 452 14.08 4.22 -14.31
CA GLN A 452 12.71 4.59 -14.00
C GLN A 452 12.57 6.10 -13.95
N THR A 453 11.49 6.61 -14.53
CA THR A 453 11.06 8.01 -14.37
C THR A 453 9.68 8.04 -13.70
N VAL A 454 9.50 8.91 -12.71
CA VAL A 454 8.25 9.10 -11.98
C VAL A 454 7.89 10.58 -11.98
N PHE A 455 6.66 10.90 -12.36
CA PHE A 455 6.11 12.25 -12.30
C PHE A 455 4.98 12.31 -11.28
N LEU A 456 5.13 13.11 -10.23
CA LEU A 456 4.15 13.34 -9.17
C LEU A 456 3.54 14.73 -9.38
N PHE A 457 2.21 14.82 -9.47
CA PHE A 457 1.51 16.09 -9.67
C PHE A 457 0.50 16.37 -8.56
N ASP A 458 0.70 17.46 -7.83
CA ASP A 458 -0.29 18.07 -6.94
C ASP A 458 -0.72 19.41 -7.52
N GLY A 459 -1.99 19.60 -7.85
CA GLY A 459 -2.31 20.86 -8.49
C GLY A 459 -3.74 21.10 -8.87
N VAL A 460 -3.92 22.21 -9.57
CA VAL A 460 -5.15 22.56 -10.27
C VAL A 460 -4.99 22.16 -11.74
N VAL A 461 -6.05 21.64 -12.33
CA VAL A 461 -6.13 21.37 -13.77
C VAL A 461 -7.26 22.23 -14.34
N SER A 462 -6.93 23.20 -15.18
CA SER A 462 -7.89 24.11 -15.80
C SER A 462 -7.99 23.91 -17.31
N ARG A 463 -9.05 24.42 -17.93
CA ARG A 463 -9.17 24.47 -19.39
C ARG A 463 -8.40 25.67 -19.93
N MET A 464 -7.72 25.46 -21.05
CA MET A 464 -7.10 26.52 -21.82
C MET A 464 -8.13 27.18 -22.74
N GLY A 465 -8.28 28.50 -22.63
CA GLY A 465 -9.18 29.28 -23.47
C GLY A 465 -10.64 29.37 -22.95
N PRO A 466 -11.55 29.95 -23.74
CA PRO A 466 -12.93 30.21 -23.31
C PRO A 466 -13.73 28.93 -23.06
N ASP A 467 -14.57 28.96 -22.02
CA ASP A 467 -15.28 27.82 -21.46
C ASP A 467 -16.39 27.29 -22.39
N ASN A 468 -16.01 26.45 -23.36
CA ASN A 468 -16.96 25.82 -24.27
C ASN A 468 -17.47 24.50 -23.67
N LYS A 469 -18.59 24.57 -22.94
CA LYS A 469 -19.16 23.49 -22.10
C LYS A 469 -19.70 22.27 -22.86
N THR A 470 -19.56 22.23 -24.18
CA THR A 470 -20.22 21.25 -25.07
C THR A 470 -19.43 19.96 -25.31
N LYS A 471 -18.14 19.88 -24.93
CA LYS A 471 -17.34 18.65 -25.01
C LYS A 471 -16.73 18.27 -23.65
N THR A 472 -16.86 16.99 -23.29
CA THR A 472 -16.11 16.39 -22.18
C THR A 472 -14.66 16.24 -22.62
N ILE A 473 -13.79 17.11 -22.10
CA ILE A 473 -12.34 17.10 -22.36
C ILE A 473 -11.67 16.53 -21.11
N LEU A 474 -10.82 15.53 -21.30
CA LEU A 474 -10.01 14.93 -20.24
C LEU A 474 -8.53 15.26 -20.48
N PRO A 475 -7.76 15.57 -19.43
CA PRO A 475 -6.32 15.77 -19.55
C PRO A 475 -5.59 14.50 -19.97
N GLN A 476 -4.69 14.62 -20.94
CA GLN A 476 -3.81 13.53 -21.39
C GLN A 476 -2.52 13.53 -20.57
N TRP A 477 -2.50 12.72 -19.52
CA TRP A 477 -1.34 12.59 -18.64
C TRP A 477 -0.29 11.59 -19.12
N ASN A 478 -0.65 10.65 -19.99
CA ASN A 478 0.28 9.67 -20.56
C ASN A 478 0.29 9.81 -22.10
N PRO A 479 1.01 10.80 -22.65
CA PRO A 479 1.13 10.94 -24.09
C PRO A 479 1.90 9.75 -24.69
N THR A 480 1.57 9.40 -25.94
CA THR A 480 2.06 8.19 -26.60
C THR A 480 3.60 8.15 -26.67
N GLY A 481 4.21 7.06 -26.19
CA GLY A 481 5.65 6.81 -26.27
C GLY A 481 6.47 7.19 -25.03
N GLY A 482 5.83 7.70 -23.97
CA GLY A 482 6.47 7.89 -22.66
C GLY A 482 6.60 6.58 -21.87
N SER A 483 7.71 6.41 -21.15
CA SER A 483 7.90 5.34 -20.15
C SER A 483 7.78 5.86 -18.71
N THR A 484 7.39 7.14 -18.55
CA THR A 484 7.22 7.78 -17.26
C THR A 484 5.95 7.29 -16.60
N LEU A 485 6.07 6.98 -15.31
CA LEU A 485 4.93 6.69 -14.48
C LEU A 485 4.43 8.00 -13.86
N HIS A 486 3.16 8.32 -14.10
CA HIS A 486 2.55 9.52 -13.54
C HIS A 486 1.66 9.16 -12.35
N VAL A 487 1.81 9.86 -11.23
CA VAL A 487 0.87 9.84 -10.10
C VAL A 487 0.25 11.22 -10.00
N ILE A 488 -1.03 11.32 -10.35
CA ILE A 488 -1.75 12.59 -10.51
C ILE A 488 -2.71 12.75 -9.34
N GLY A 489 -2.66 13.88 -8.64
CA GLY A 489 -3.41 14.12 -7.41
C GLY A 489 -4.92 14.36 -7.57
N LEU A 490 -5.43 14.51 -8.79
CA LEU A 490 -6.86 14.66 -9.08
C LEU A 490 -7.25 14.06 -10.43
N SER A 491 -8.46 13.51 -10.51
CA SER A 491 -9.04 13.01 -11.75
C SER A 491 -9.73 14.13 -12.54
N GLY A 492 -9.27 14.39 -13.76
CA GLY A 492 -9.94 15.31 -14.69
C GLY A 492 -9.55 16.79 -14.52
N ILE A 493 -10.50 17.68 -14.82
CA ILE A 493 -10.34 19.14 -14.71
C ILE A 493 -10.99 19.57 -13.40
N GLY A 494 -10.25 20.28 -12.55
CA GLY A 494 -10.69 20.64 -11.21
C GLY A 494 -9.54 21.18 -10.37
N GLN A 495 -9.80 21.39 -9.09
CA GLN A 495 -8.81 21.85 -8.13
C GLN A 495 -8.40 20.70 -7.22
N GLY A 496 -7.09 20.45 -7.09
CA GLY A 496 -6.56 19.73 -5.94
C GLY A 496 -6.78 20.57 -4.68
N LEU A 497 -7.18 19.93 -3.59
CA LEU A 497 -7.56 20.60 -2.36
C LEU A 497 -6.32 21.08 -1.59
N GLU A 498 -6.44 22.22 -0.90
CA GLU A 498 -5.44 22.72 0.04
C GLU A 498 -6.00 22.60 1.46
N ASP A 499 -5.18 22.05 2.36
CA ASP A 499 -5.51 21.85 3.77
C ASP A 499 -4.88 22.96 4.60
N ASP A 500 -5.69 23.95 4.99
CA ASP A 500 -5.23 25.07 5.82
C ASP A 500 -4.80 24.64 7.23
N GLN A 501 -5.32 23.52 7.76
CA GLN A 501 -4.97 23.01 9.08
C GLN A 501 -3.54 22.45 9.08
N HIS A 502 -3.21 21.68 8.04
CA HIS A 502 -1.89 21.05 7.89
C HIS A 502 -0.93 21.86 7.02
N ARG A 503 -1.39 22.96 6.41
CA ARG A 503 -0.60 23.89 5.58
C ARG A 503 0.08 23.24 4.36
N HIS A 504 -0.63 22.32 3.73
CA HIS A 504 -0.17 21.59 2.54
C HIS A 504 -1.29 21.40 1.52
N GLY A 505 -0.94 21.12 0.26
CA GLY A 505 -1.87 20.45 -0.64
C GLY A 505 -2.30 19.10 -0.06
N LEU A 506 -3.58 18.74 -0.13
CA LEU A 506 -4.09 17.50 0.49
C LEU A 506 -3.38 16.26 -0.05
N PHE A 507 -3.06 16.24 -1.35
CA PHE A 507 -2.27 15.17 -1.94
C PHE A 507 -0.85 15.14 -1.35
N THR A 508 -0.19 16.30 -1.27
CA THR A 508 1.15 16.40 -0.69
C THR A 508 1.19 16.00 0.77
N TYR A 509 0.24 16.45 1.59
CA TYR A 509 0.14 16.06 2.99
C TYR A 509 0.14 14.53 3.15
N TYR A 510 -0.71 13.82 2.40
CA TYR A 510 -0.73 12.36 2.43
C TYR A 510 0.48 11.70 1.74
N LEU A 511 1.13 12.36 0.78
CA LEU A 511 2.40 11.89 0.24
C LEU A 511 3.49 11.92 1.32
N LEU A 512 3.58 12.98 2.09
CA LEU A 512 4.55 13.09 3.19
C LEU A 512 4.28 12.03 4.27
N ARG A 513 3.01 11.78 4.60
CA ARG A 513 2.59 10.69 5.48
C ARG A 513 2.96 9.29 4.95
N ALA A 514 2.77 9.06 3.66
CA ALA A 514 3.21 7.83 3.01
C ALA A 514 4.73 7.66 3.15
N LEU A 515 5.51 8.69 2.81
CA LEU A 515 6.97 8.67 2.83
C LEU A 515 7.58 8.50 4.23
N ARG A 516 6.88 8.90 5.31
CA ARG A 516 7.30 8.61 6.71
C ARG A 516 6.93 7.22 7.22
N GLY A 517 6.34 6.36 6.39
CA GLY A 517 6.10 4.96 6.73
C GLY A 517 4.63 4.54 6.84
N GLU A 518 3.66 5.44 6.70
CA GLU A 518 2.25 5.02 6.81
C GLU A 518 1.77 4.19 5.61
N ALA A 519 2.49 4.27 4.50
CA ALA A 519 2.24 3.45 3.32
C ALA A 519 2.90 2.06 3.39
N ASP A 520 3.80 1.81 4.35
CA ASP A 520 4.44 0.50 4.54
C ASP A 520 3.41 -0.52 5.07
N THR A 521 2.71 -1.15 4.14
CA THR A 521 1.59 -2.05 4.46
C THR A 521 2.06 -3.43 4.87
N ASN A 522 3.19 -3.87 4.31
CA ASN A 522 3.79 -5.17 4.60
C ASN A 522 4.73 -5.13 5.84
N ARG A 523 5.04 -3.93 6.34
CA ARG A 523 5.88 -3.62 7.50
C ARG A 523 7.31 -4.11 7.36
N ASP A 524 7.86 -4.10 6.16
CA ASP A 524 9.25 -4.49 5.92
C ASP A 524 10.26 -3.34 6.16
N GLY A 525 9.77 -2.13 6.44
CA GLY A 525 10.56 -0.93 6.68
C GLY A 525 10.85 -0.12 5.42
N ASP A 526 10.48 -0.62 4.24
CA ASP A 526 10.66 0.05 2.96
C ASP A 526 9.31 0.59 2.49
N VAL A 527 9.25 1.89 2.19
CA VAL A 527 8.07 2.48 1.56
C VAL A 527 8.27 2.43 0.04
N THR A 528 7.51 1.58 -0.63
CA THR A 528 7.60 1.44 -2.07
C THR A 528 6.65 2.39 -2.83
N LEU A 529 6.91 2.58 -4.13
CA LEU A 529 6.06 3.39 -4.99
C LEU A 529 4.66 2.78 -5.16
N GLY A 530 4.56 1.45 -5.27
CA GLY A 530 3.27 0.76 -5.36
C GLY A 530 2.42 0.98 -4.11
N GLU A 531 3.04 0.84 -2.93
CA GLU A 531 2.41 1.13 -1.64
C GLU A 531 2.00 2.59 -1.51
N THR A 532 2.88 3.52 -1.89
CA THR A 532 2.59 4.96 -1.88
C THR A 532 1.38 5.28 -2.75
N VAL A 533 1.27 4.70 -3.95
CA VAL A 533 0.12 4.91 -4.85
C VAL A 533 -1.17 4.34 -4.27
N ALA A 534 -1.13 3.14 -3.67
CA ALA A 534 -2.28 2.55 -3.01
C ALA A 534 -2.76 3.41 -1.83
N TYR A 535 -1.82 3.84 -0.98
CA TYR A 535 -2.08 4.71 0.17
C TYR A 535 -2.70 6.04 -0.26
N LEU A 536 -2.11 6.73 -1.24
CA LEU A 536 -2.61 8.01 -1.74
C LEU A 536 -4.03 7.88 -2.32
N SER A 537 -4.28 6.82 -3.09
CA SER A 537 -5.60 6.56 -3.70
C SER A 537 -6.69 6.39 -2.64
N GLN A 538 -6.36 5.73 -1.52
CA GLN A 538 -7.29 5.49 -0.41
C GLN A 538 -7.45 6.74 0.47
N LYS A 539 -6.33 7.27 0.99
CA LYS A 539 -6.34 8.28 2.06
C LYS A 539 -6.75 9.66 1.58
N VAL A 540 -6.31 10.09 0.40
CA VAL A 540 -6.73 11.40 -0.15
C VAL A 540 -8.23 11.42 -0.42
N ARG A 541 -8.77 10.34 -1.01
CA ARG A 541 -10.22 10.22 -1.28
C ARG A 541 -11.04 10.20 0.01
N TRP A 542 -10.58 9.46 1.01
CA TRP A 542 -11.23 9.41 2.32
C TRP A 542 -11.20 10.77 3.01
N ALA A 543 -10.04 11.42 3.07
CA ALA A 543 -9.87 12.69 3.76
C ALA A 543 -10.64 13.84 3.09
N SER A 544 -10.60 13.90 1.76
CA SER A 544 -11.35 14.92 1.00
C SER A 544 -12.85 14.82 1.29
N LYS A 545 -13.38 13.59 1.35
CA LYS A 545 -14.80 13.35 1.59
C LYS A 545 -15.18 13.62 3.05
N THR A 546 -14.37 13.13 3.98
CA THR A 546 -14.67 13.16 5.42
C THR A 546 -14.50 14.56 6.01
N TYR A 547 -13.42 15.26 5.67
CA TYR A 547 -13.07 16.52 6.32
C TYR A 547 -13.40 17.75 5.48
N MET A 548 -13.49 17.62 4.15
CA MET A 548 -13.68 18.76 3.25
C MET A 548 -14.98 18.70 2.44
N ASN A 549 -15.77 17.63 2.58
CA ASN A 549 -17.00 17.39 1.82
C ASN A 549 -16.82 17.57 0.29
N GLN A 550 -15.63 17.23 -0.21
CA GLN A 550 -15.24 17.32 -1.61
C GLN A 550 -14.61 15.99 -2.05
N GLU A 551 -14.56 15.74 -3.36
CA GLU A 551 -13.96 14.52 -3.88
C GLU A 551 -12.65 14.84 -4.62
N GLN A 552 -11.55 14.34 -4.08
CA GLN A 552 -10.25 14.32 -4.75
C GLN A 552 -9.81 12.86 -4.89
N ARG A 553 -9.62 12.41 -6.13
CA ARG A 553 -9.21 11.04 -6.44
C ARG A 553 -7.87 11.05 -7.16
N PRO A 554 -6.77 10.75 -6.46
CA PRO A 554 -5.50 10.49 -7.11
C PRO A 554 -5.56 9.23 -7.96
N PHE A 555 -4.72 9.15 -8.98
CA PHE A 555 -4.57 7.95 -9.79
C PHE A 555 -3.17 7.86 -10.37
N ALA A 556 -2.74 6.64 -10.71
CA ALA A 556 -1.52 6.39 -11.45
C ALA A 556 -1.82 6.08 -12.93
N VAL A 557 -0.99 6.57 -13.84
CA VAL A 557 -1.03 6.23 -15.27
C VAL A 557 0.39 6.01 -15.81
N PRO A 558 0.69 4.85 -16.44
CA PRO A 558 -0.16 3.66 -16.50
C PRO A 558 -0.51 3.12 -15.10
N ALA A 559 -1.60 2.36 -15.00
CA ALA A 559 -1.99 1.74 -13.74
C ALA A 559 -0.89 0.79 -13.27
N ILE A 560 -0.51 0.88 -12.00
CA ILE A 560 0.55 0.07 -11.41
C ILE A 560 -0.07 -1.22 -10.88
N SER A 561 0.46 -2.35 -11.34
CA SER A 561 0.17 -3.67 -10.80
C SER A 561 1.19 -4.03 -9.71
N PRO A 562 0.82 -4.78 -8.66
CA PRO A 562 1.78 -5.24 -7.64
C PRO A 562 2.96 -6.06 -8.18
N ILE A 563 2.83 -6.62 -9.40
CA ILE A 563 3.89 -7.37 -10.07
C ILE A 563 4.77 -6.51 -11.00
N ASP A 564 4.45 -5.22 -11.17
CA ASP A 564 5.26 -4.34 -12.00
C ASP A 564 6.57 -4.01 -11.27
N PRO A 565 7.74 -4.10 -11.94
CA PRO A 565 9.02 -3.75 -11.32
C PRO A 565 9.06 -2.33 -10.73
N SER A 566 8.33 -1.40 -11.34
CA SER A 566 8.18 -0.02 -10.87
C SER A 566 7.46 0.08 -9.52
N ALA A 567 6.58 -0.88 -9.19
CA ALA A 567 5.89 -0.92 -7.91
C ALA A 567 6.86 -1.14 -6.75
N ALA A 568 7.92 -1.93 -6.98
CA ALA A 568 8.97 -2.24 -6.00
C ALA A 568 10.04 -1.15 -5.88
N LEU A 569 9.89 0.00 -6.56
CA LEU A 569 10.80 1.12 -6.39
C LEU A 569 10.67 1.67 -4.95
N ILE A 570 11.73 1.54 -4.15
CA ILE A 570 11.78 2.10 -2.79
C ILE A 570 11.92 3.61 -2.88
N LEU A 571 11.00 4.35 -2.27
CA LEU A 571 11.04 5.82 -2.17
C LEU A 571 11.73 6.28 -0.88
N THR A 572 11.43 5.62 0.24
CA THR A 572 12.01 5.93 1.55
C THR A 572 12.17 4.67 2.40
N LYS A 573 13.02 4.75 3.42
CA LYS A 573 13.09 3.75 4.50
C LYS A 573 12.76 4.38 5.84
N VAL A 574 11.95 3.69 6.63
CA VAL A 574 11.55 4.08 7.99
C VAL A 574 12.76 3.92 8.93
N ALA A 575 13.02 4.90 9.79
CA ALA A 575 14.16 4.83 10.70
C ALA A 575 13.90 3.75 11.76
N ALA A 576 14.89 2.87 11.96
CA ALA A 576 14.79 1.76 12.88
C ALA A 576 16.04 1.73 13.77
N ILE A 577 15.87 1.76 15.10
CA ILE A 577 17.01 1.65 16.03
C ILE A 577 17.50 0.22 16.00
N GLN A 578 18.68 0.00 15.43
CA GLN A 578 19.35 -1.30 15.42
C GLN A 578 20.15 -1.48 16.72
N GLY A 579 19.90 -2.57 17.45
CA GLY A 579 20.62 -2.85 18.70
C GLY A 579 22.07 -3.29 18.45
N THR A 580 22.97 -2.99 19.38
CA THR A 580 24.35 -3.49 19.39
C THR A 580 24.42 -4.84 20.11
N GLU A 581 25.11 -5.81 19.53
CA GLU A 581 25.46 -7.06 20.21
C GLU A 581 26.52 -6.80 21.28
N ALA A 582 26.30 -7.29 22.51
CA ALA A 582 27.35 -7.34 23.52
C ALA A 582 28.21 -8.60 23.28
N HIS A 583 29.48 -8.41 22.91
CA HIS A 583 30.46 -9.49 22.77
C HIS A 583 30.93 -10.05 24.10
#